data_AF-A0A1V5NMF1-F1
#
_entry.id   AF-A0A1V5NMF1-F1
#
_cell.length_a   1.000
_cell.length_b   1.000
_cell.length_c   1.000
_cell.angle_alpha   90.00
_cell.angle_beta   90.00
_cell.angle_gamma   90.00
#
_symmetry.space_group_name_H-M   'P 1'
#
loop_
_entity.id
_entity.type
_entity.pdbx_description
1 polymer ?
#
loop_
_entity_poly.entity_id
_entity_poly.type
_entity_poly.pdbx_seq_one_letter_code
_entity_poly.pdbx_strand_id
1 'polypeptide(L)'
;MGARDLSVINTPPPNRYPVTTEVHTFSEKLIKEAIQFEVARGGQVFFIHNRVQDIHDISALIRKLCPDVKIGVGHGQMEGEQLENVLLDFIEGETDVLVATTIIESGIDISNANTIIINQAHHFGLSDLHQMRGRVGRSNKKAFCYLLAPPLSVLTPEAKQRLKAIEEFSDLGSGFNVAMRDLDIRGAGNMLGGEQSGFISEIGYEMFHKILDEAIQELKDTDFKDIFKGEEKSVFVHDCQIDTDLEILIPSDYITNITERLNIYKEIDDLENETQLATYLKNLKDRFGPVPEEVNELMSAIQLRWKAKELGFEKIILKGGILKGYFVSNPESSFYRSSVFSELIGYIQKNPQRIKMSEKNNKLSISFSGIRTVAQANKIFAELIQQVVHVKETAS
;
A
#
# COMPACT_ATOMS: atom_id res chain seq x y z
N MET A 1 3.66 -8.18 11.34
CA MET A 1 2.30 -8.23 11.95
C MET A 1 1.99 -9.63 12.48
N GLY A 2 2.60 -10.06 13.60
CA GLY A 2 2.40 -11.41 14.17
C GLY A 2 1.52 -11.47 15.43
N ALA A 3 0.92 -10.35 15.86
CA ALA A 3 0.22 -10.28 17.16
C ALA A 3 -1.29 -10.57 17.07
N ARG A 4 -1.90 -10.51 15.88
CA ARG A 4 -3.32 -10.82 15.64
C ARG A 4 -3.51 -11.45 14.27
N ASP A 5 -4.16 -12.61 14.23
CA ASP A 5 -4.58 -13.23 12.98
C ASP A 5 -5.67 -12.37 12.33
N LEU A 6 -5.41 -11.90 11.11
CA LEU A 6 -6.34 -11.14 10.28
C LEU A 6 -6.76 -12.00 9.10
N SER A 7 -8.05 -12.28 9.00
CA SER A 7 -8.64 -12.91 7.82
C SER A 7 -9.46 -11.86 7.08
N VAL A 8 -9.08 -11.57 5.83
CA VAL A 8 -9.72 -10.56 5.00
C VAL A 8 -10.64 -11.24 3.99
N ILE A 9 -11.92 -10.88 4.01
CA ILE A 9 -12.91 -11.35 3.04
C ILE A 9 -13.08 -10.27 1.98
N ASN A 10 -12.41 -10.45 0.83
CA ASN A 10 -12.43 -9.49 -0.28
C ASN A 10 -13.57 -9.73 -1.29
N THR A 11 -14.12 -10.93 -1.33
CA THR A 11 -15.13 -11.29 -2.34
C THR A 11 -16.47 -10.63 -2.01
N PRO A 12 -16.98 -9.72 -2.86
CA PRO A 12 -18.26 -9.08 -2.59
C PRO A 12 -19.43 -10.04 -2.82
N PRO A 13 -20.59 -9.80 -2.18
CA PRO A 13 -21.80 -10.57 -2.47
C PRO A 13 -22.18 -10.46 -3.96
N PRO A 14 -22.67 -11.54 -4.59
CA PRO A 14 -23.14 -11.50 -5.97
C PRO A 14 -24.29 -10.48 -6.12
N ASN A 15 -24.38 -9.83 -7.29
CA ASN A 15 -25.40 -8.84 -7.67
C ASN A 15 -25.36 -7.48 -6.93
N ARG A 16 -24.23 -7.09 -6.35
CA ARG A 16 -24.04 -5.76 -5.76
C ARG A 16 -23.25 -4.84 -6.67
N TYR A 17 -23.76 -3.63 -6.93
CA TYR A 17 -23.04 -2.59 -7.67
C TYR A 17 -22.26 -1.68 -6.69
N PRO A 18 -21.08 -1.18 -7.08
CA PRO A 18 -20.35 -0.21 -6.28
C PRO A 18 -21.14 1.10 -6.14
N VAL A 19 -21.00 1.75 -4.99
CA VAL A 19 -21.69 3.02 -4.70
C VAL A 19 -20.89 4.15 -5.35
N THR A 20 -21.50 4.87 -6.29
CA THR A 20 -20.85 6.04 -6.92
C THR A 20 -20.76 7.16 -5.89
N THR A 21 -19.54 7.53 -5.51
CA THR A 21 -19.28 8.53 -4.46
C THR A 21 -18.70 9.78 -5.09
N GLU A 22 -19.29 10.95 -4.79
CA GLU A 22 -18.85 12.23 -5.35
C GLU A 22 -18.80 13.30 -4.26
N VAL A 23 -17.76 14.13 -4.29
CA VAL A 23 -17.60 15.27 -3.38
C VAL A 23 -18.04 16.57 -4.06
N HIS A 24 -19.00 17.27 -3.45
CA HIS A 24 -19.56 18.51 -3.99
C HIS A 24 -19.65 19.62 -2.95
N THR A 25 -19.73 20.86 -3.41
CA THR A 25 -20.13 21.97 -2.54
C THR A 25 -21.63 21.96 -2.29
N PHE A 26 -22.07 22.50 -1.16
CA PHE A 26 -23.49 22.64 -0.86
C PHE A 26 -24.19 23.42 -1.98
N SER A 27 -25.13 22.77 -2.67
CA SER A 27 -25.86 23.30 -3.82
C SER A 27 -27.30 22.83 -3.77
N GLU A 28 -28.23 23.76 -3.65
CA GLU A 28 -29.66 23.47 -3.64
C GLU A 28 -30.12 22.73 -4.91
N LYS A 29 -29.51 23.09 -6.06
CA LYS A 29 -29.79 22.45 -7.35
C LYS A 29 -29.39 20.97 -7.35
N LEU A 30 -28.19 20.67 -6.86
CA LEU A 30 -27.69 19.29 -6.77
C LEU A 30 -28.56 18.44 -5.84
N ILE A 31 -28.89 18.98 -4.65
CA ILE A 31 -29.73 18.28 -3.67
C ILE A 31 -31.10 17.97 -4.28
N LYS A 32 -31.71 18.95 -4.96
CA LYS A 32 -32.99 18.77 -5.65
C LYS A 32 -32.91 17.69 -6.72
N GLU A 33 -31.93 17.77 -7.61
CA GLU A 33 -31.75 16.80 -8.71
C GLU A 33 -31.51 15.38 -8.18
N ALA A 34 -30.66 15.23 -7.17
CA ALA A 34 -30.38 13.93 -6.54
C ALA A 34 -31.62 13.31 -5.89
N ILE A 35 -32.40 14.11 -5.15
CA ILE A 35 -33.65 13.65 -4.52
C ILE A 35 -34.69 13.29 -5.58
N GLN A 36 -34.94 14.17 -6.55
CA GLN A 36 -35.94 13.93 -7.58
C GLN A 36 -35.59 12.70 -8.44
N PHE A 37 -34.31 12.51 -8.75
CA PHE A 37 -33.84 11.34 -9.48
C PHE A 37 -34.12 10.03 -8.72
N GLU A 38 -33.87 10.00 -7.41
CA GLU A 38 -34.11 8.81 -6.59
C GLU A 38 -35.60 8.51 -6.43
N VAL A 39 -36.41 9.53 -6.13
CA VAL A 39 -37.85 9.37 -5.95
C VAL A 39 -38.54 8.96 -7.26
N ALA A 40 -38.10 9.51 -8.40
CA ALA A 40 -38.65 9.14 -9.72
C ALA A 40 -38.43 7.66 -10.09
N ARG A 41 -37.41 7.00 -9.52
CA ARG A 41 -37.15 5.56 -9.71
C ARG A 41 -37.71 4.68 -8.59
N GLY A 42 -38.57 5.24 -7.74
CA GLY A 42 -39.19 4.59 -6.60
C GLY A 42 -38.19 4.14 -5.53
N GLY A 43 -37.11 4.90 -5.35
CA GLY A 43 -36.14 4.69 -4.28
C GLY A 43 -36.26 5.77 -3.21
N GLN A 44 -35.49 5.60 -2.14
CA GLN A 44 -35.52 6.49 -0.98
C GLN A 44 -34.15 7.11 -0.73
N VAL A 45 -34.14 8.28 -0.08
CA VAL A 45 -32.94 9.08 0.14
C VAL A 45 -32.69 9.27 1.63
N PHE A 46 -31.44 9.04 2.05
CA PHE A 46 -30.95 9.50 3.33
C PHE A 46 -30.30 10.87 3.19
N PHE A 47 -30.71 11.84 4.00
CA PHE A 47 -30.04 13.12 4.14
C PHE A 47 -29.45 13.22 5.54
N ILE A 48 -28.13 13.09 5.65
CA ILE A 48 -27.43 13.12 6.94
C ILE A 48 -27.05 14.56 7.28
N HIS A 49 -27.50 15.02 8.45
CA HIS A 49 -27.11 16.30 9.03
C HIS A 49 -26.84 16.12 10.52
N ASN A 50 -25.56 16.19 10.92
CA ASN A 50 -25.12 15.89 12.28
C ASN A 50 -25.22 17.09 13.23
N ARG A 51 -26.38 17.76 13.24
CA ARG A 51 -26.70 18.82 14.17
C ARG A 51 -28.21 18.90 14.38
N VAL A 52 -28.66 18.63 15.60
CA VAL A 52 -30.09 18.56 15.94
C VAL A 52 -30.74 19.95 15.96
N GLN A 53 -29.96 20.99 16.24
CA GLN A 53 -30.45 22.36 16.43
C GLN A 53 -31.10 22.94 15.16
N ASP A 54 -30.57 22.60 13.98
CA ASP A 54 -30.92 23.12 12.65
C ASP A 54 -31.43 22.02 11.69
N ILE A 55 -31.65 20.80 12.18
CA ILE A 55 -32.16 19.69 11.35
C ILE A 55 -33.55 19.98 10.76
N HIS A 56 -34.40 20.68 11.52
CA HIS A 56 -35.72 21.08 11.05
C HIS A 56 -35.64 22.17 9.96
N ASP A 57 -34.64 23.04 10.02
CA ASP A 57 -34.41 24.06 8.98
C ASP A 57 -33.98 23.39 7.67
N ILE A 58 -33.13 22.36 7.75
CA ILE A 58 -32.76 21.53 6.59
C ILE A 58 -33.97 20.79 6.02
N SER A 59 -34.82 20.21 6.88
CA SER A 59 -36.07 19.58 6.43
C SER A 59 -36.99 20.57 5.71
N ALA A 60 -37.15 21.78 6.24
CA ALA A 60 -37.93 22.85 5.62
C ALA A 60 -37.33 23.29 4.27
N LEU A 61 -35.99 23.37 4.18
CA LEU A 61 -35.29 23.65 2.93
C LEU A 61 -35.57 22.57 1.88
N ILE A 62 -35.43 21.29 2.22
CA ILE A 62 -35.69 20.18 1.30
C ILE A 62 -37.15 20.18 0.86
N ARG A 63 -38.09 20.45 1.77
CA ARG A 63 -39.53 20.56 1.46
C ARG A 63 -39.83 21.70 0.49
N LYS A 64 -39.11 22.83 0.62
CA LYS A 64 -39.21 23.94 -0.33
C LYS A 64 -38.65 23.59 -1.71
N LEU A 65 -37.56 22.82 -1.77
CA LEU A 65 -36.93 22.40 -3.03
C LEU A 65 -37.75 21.34 -3.77
N CYS A 66 -38.35 20.41 -3.02
CA CYS A 66 -39.09 19.25 -3.48
C CYS A 66 -40.46 19.16 -2.76
N PRO A 67 -41.47 19.95 -3.19
CA PRO A 67 -42.77 20.00 -2.51
C PRO A 67 -43.58 18.71 -2.62
N ASP A 68 -43.33 17.90 -3.66
CA ASP A 68 -44.06 16.65 -3.94
C ASP A 68 -43.48 15.42 -3.21
N VAL A 69 -42.45 15.61 -2.37
CA VAL A 69 -41.70 14.54 -1.72
C VAL A 69 -42.07 14.45 -0.24
N LYS A 70 -42.33 13.23 0.25
CA LYS A 70 -42.62 12.98 1.66
C LYS A 70 -41.32 12.95 2.46
N ILE A 71 -41.21 13.83 3.46
CA ILE A 71 -39.98 14.01 4.24
C ILE A 71 -40.25 13.71 5.72
N GLY A 72 -39.43 12.84 6.29
CA GLY A 72 -39.37 12.50 7.71
C GLY A 72 -38.10 13.04 8.36
N VAL A 73 -38.13 13.24 9.67
CA VAL A 73 -36.98 13.73 10.46
C VAL A 73 -36.72 12.78 11.62
N GLY A 74 -35.51 12.26 11.74
CA GLY A 74 -35.11 11.33 12.79
C GLY A 74 -33.82 11.74 13.51
N HIS A 75 -33.88 12.02 14.81
CA HIS A 75 -32.71 12.37 15.60
C HIS A 75 -32.76 11.83 17.03
N GLY A 76 -31.60 11.79 17.71
CA GLY A 76 -31.45 11.01 18.95
C GLY A 76 -32.03 11.63 20.20
N GLN A 77 -32.43 12.90 20.10
CA GLN A 77 -33.18 13.57 21.15
C GLN A 77 -34.68 13.29 21.09
N MET A 78 -35.17 12.57 20.07
CA MET A 78 -36.58 12.15 20.01
C MET A 78 -36.84 11.05 21.04
N GLU A 79 -38.08 10.95 21.50
CA GLU A 79 -38.51 9.81 22.30
C GLU A 79 -38.41 8.51 21.47
N GLY A 80 -38.08 7.39 22.11
CA GLY A 80 -37.81 6.13 21.42
C GLY A 80 -38.96 5.66 20.52
N GLU A 81 -40.19 5.76 21.00
CA GLU A 81 -41.40 5.40 20.23
C GLU A 81 -41.61 6.30 19.00
N GLN A 82 -41.32 7.60 19.13
CA GLN A 82 -41.43 8.53 18.00
C GLN A 82 -40.38 8.24 16.92
N LEU A 83 -39.15 7.96 17.35
CA LEU A 83 -38.06 7.61 16.44
C LEU A 83 -38.36 6.28 15.73
N GLU A 84 -38.86 5.28 16.45
CA GLU A 84 -39.26 4.00 15.89
C GLU A 84 -40.35 4.16 14.83
N ASN A 85 -41.39 4.96 15.10
CA ASN A 85 -42.45 5.24 14.13
C ASN A 85 -41.91 5.90 12.86
N VAL A 86 -41.04 6.91 12.96
CA VAL A 86 -40.43 7.57 11.80
C VAL A 86 -39.59 6.59 10.98
N LEU A 87 -38.88 5.68 11.65
CA LEU A 87 -38.08 4.65 10.98
C LEU A 87 -38.96 3.61 10.29
N LEU A 88 -40.06 3.18 10.92
CA LEU A 88 -41.05 2.28 10.33
C LEU A 88 -41.68 2.91 9.08
N ASP A 89 -42.14 4.16 9.17
CA ASP A 89 -42.68 4.91 8.03
C ASP A 89 -41.67 4.97 6.86
N PHE A 90 -40.39 5.13 7.18
CA PHE A 90 -39.35 5.12 6.16
C PHE A 90 -39.07 3.70 5.63
N ILE A 91 -39.12 2.65 6.44
CA ILE A 91 -38.95 1.26 5.95
C ILE A 91 -40.12 0.84 5.05
N GLU A 92 -41.35 1.24 5.39
CA GLU A 92 -42.57 0.90 4.65
C GLU A 92 -42.74 1.71 3.35
N GLY A 93 -41.93 2.75 3.16
CA GLY A 93 -42.01 3.61 1.97
C GLY A 93 -43.03 4.73 2.08
N GLU A 94 -43.56 4.99 3.28
CA GLU A 94 -44.42 6.14 3.54
C GLU A 94 -43.65 7.46 3.56
N THR A 95 -42.33 7.41 3.73
CA THR A 95 -41.45 8.58 3.61
C THR A 95 -40.41 8.34 2.51
N ASP A 96 -40.24 9.31 1.62
CA ASP A 96 -39.28 9.25 0.51
C ASP A 96 -37.87 9.68 0.94
N VAL A 97 -37.79 10.69 1.81
CA VAL A 97 -36.53 11.27 2.30
C VAL A 97 -36.50 11.29 3.82
N LEU A 98 -35.51 10.63 4.41
CA LEU A 98 -35.25 10.70 5.84
C LEU A 98 -34.09 11.68 6.12
N VAL A 99 -34.40 12.80 6.77
CA VAL A 99 -33.40 13.72 7.29
C VAL A 99 -33.01 13.26 8.69
N ALA A 100 -31.77 12.83 8.87
CA ALA A 100 -31.35 12.23 10.12
C ALA A 100 -29.94 12.62 10.56
N THR A 101 -29.68 12.41 11.85
CA THR A 101 -28.32 12.45 12.42
C THR A 101 -27.58 11.13 12.15
N THR A 102 -26.41 10.93 12.74
CA THR A 102 -25.59 9.70 12.61
C THR A 102 -26.25 8.42 13.12
N ILE A 103 -27.46 8.47 13.65
CA ILE A 103 -28.15 7.33 14.27
C ILE A 103 -28.42 6.19 13.29
N ILE A 104 -28.42 6.45 11.98
CA ILE A 104 -28.48 5.40 10.95
C ILE A 104 -27.25 4.48 11.00
N GLU A 105 -26.16 4.87 11.65
CA GLU A 105 -24.98 4.04 11.87
C GLU A 105 -25.31 2.78 12.68
N SER A 106 -26.33 2.80 13.55
CA SER A 106 -26.60 1.77 14.57
C SER A 106 -27.32 0.49 14.09
N GLY A 107 -27.32 0.20 12.78
CA GLY A 107 -27.68 -1.16 12.33
C GLY A 107 -28.97 -1.31 11.52
N ILE A 108 -29.66 -0.21 11.18
CA ILE A 108 -30.87 -0.29 10.37
C ILE A 108 -30.49 -0.60 8.92
N ASP A 109 -31.09 -1.66 8.38
CA ASP A 109 -30.90 -2.11 7.00
C ASP A 109 -32.10 -1.70 6.16
N ILE A 110 -31.92 -0.76 5.24
CA ILE A 110 -32.98 -0.28 4.35
C ILE A 110 -32.57 -0.55 2.91
N SER A 111 -33.01 -1.70 2.40
CA SER A 111 -32.70 -2.19 1.06
C SER A 111 -33.13 -1.24 -0.07
N ASN A 112 -34.16 -0.43 0.17
CA ASN A 112 -34.72 0.50 -0.83
C ASN A 112 -34.04 1.87 -0.85
N ALA A 113 -33.19 2.17 0.13
CA ALA A 113 -32.42 3.41 0.15
C ALA A 113 -31.16 3.26 -0.72
N ASN A 114 -31.15 3.94 -1.87
CA ASN A 114 -30.02 3.86 -2.80
C ASN A 114 -29.26 5.18 -2.94
N THR A 115 -29.74 6.28 -2.37
CA THR A 115 -29.01 7.55 -2.38
C THR A 115 -28.81 8.06 -0.97
N ILE A 116 -27.57 8.45 -0.64
CA ILE A 116 -27.23 9.13 0.60
C ILE A 116 -26.56 10.46 0.30
N ILE A 117 -27.00 11.51 0.99
CA ILE A 117 -26.43 12.85 0.94
C ILE A 117 -25.91 13.17 2.34
N ILE A 118 -24.61 13.37 2.48
CA ILE A 118 -23.97 13.68 3.77
C ILE A 118 -23.62 15.15 3.80
N ASN A 119 -24.37 15.92 4.58
CA ASN A 119 -24.11 17.33 4.77
C ASN A 119 -22.90 17.54 5.69
N GLN A 120 -22.06 18.52 5.37
CA GLN A 120 -20.84 18.83 6.11
C GLN A 120 -19.91 17.61 6.29
N ALA A 121 -19.69 16.84 5.22
CA ALA A 121 -18.92 15.60 5.22
C ALA A 121 -17.52 15.72 5.85
N HIS A 122 -16.88 16.89 5.73
CA HIS A 122 -15.58 17.21 6.34
C HIS A 122 -15.51 17.09 7.89
N HIS A 123 -16.64 17.10 8.60
CA HIS A 123 -16.67 16.91 10.05
C HIS A 123 -16.69 15.45 10.51
N PHE A 124 -16.90 14.49 9.60
CA PHE A 124 -17.00 13.06 9.94
C PHE A 124 -15.68 12.33 9.74
N GLY A 125 -15.39 11.33 10.58
CA GLY A 125 -14.24 10.45 10.40
C GLY A 125 -14.36 9.60 9.13
N LEU A 126 -13.23 9.07 8.63
CA LEU A 126 -13.24 8.24 7.42
C LEU A 126 -14.07 6.97 7.63
N SER A 127 -13.91 6.37 8.80
CA SER A 127 -14.68 5.19 9.21
C SER A 127 -16.19 5.46 9.23
N ASP A 128 -16.62 6.59 9.78
CA ASP A 128 -18.04 6.95 9.88
C ASP A 128 -18.65 7.17 8.48
N LEU A 129 -17.92 7.90 7.61
CA LEU A 129 -18.30 8.09 6.20
C LEU A 129 -18.43 6.76 5.47
N HIS A 130 -17.48 5.84 5.69
CA HIS A 130 -17.51 4.50 5.10
C HIS A 130 -18.68 3.67 5.61
N GLN A 131 -18.98 3.72 6.90
CA GLN A 131 -20.13 3.03 7.50
C GLN A 131 -21.45 3.56 6.94
N MET A 132 -21.63 4.89 6.90
CA MET A 132 -22.81 5.53 6.33
C MET A 132 -22.99 5.19 4.85
N ARG A 133 -21.92 5.25 4.05
CA ARG A 133 -21.92 4.81 2.64
C ARG A 133 -22.33 3.35 2.50
N GLY A 134 -21.85 2.48 3.40
CA GLY A 134 -22.17 1.05 3.40
C GLY A 134 -23.65 0.71 3.69
N ARG A 135 -24.44 1.69 4.16
CA ARG A 135 -25.89 1.55 4.40
C ARG A 135 -26.71 1.65 3.11
N VAL A 136 -26.17 2.24 2.04
CA VAL A 136 -26.85 2.31 0.73
C VAL A 136 -26.32 1.27 -0.26
N GLY A 137 -27.11 0.99 -1.30
CA GLY A 137 -26.70 0.09 -2.38
C GLY A 137 -26.66 -1.38 -1.99
N ARG A 138 -27.67 -1.83 -1.24
CA ARG A 138 -27.90 -3.25 -0.92
C ARG A 138 -28.80 -3.96 -1.94
N SER A 139 -29.43 -3.20 -2.83
CA SER A 139 -30.24 -3.71 -3.93
C SER A 139 -29.41 -3.94 -5.20
N ASN A 140 -30.05 -4.48 -6.24
CA ASN A 140 -29.48 -4.61 -7.59
C ASN A 140 -29.52 -3.29 -8.40
N LYS A 141 -29.81 -2.15 -7.75
CA LYS A 141 -29.80 -0.82 -8.37
C LYS A 141 -28.47 -0.10 -8.08
N LYS A 142 -28.05 0.79 -8.99
CA LYS A 142 -26.92 1.69 -8.75
C LYS A 142 -27.24 2.64 -7.60
N ALA A 143 -26.32 2.76 -6.65
CA ALA A 143 -26.43 3.66 -5.51
C ALA A 143 -25.48 4.85 -5.62
N PHE A 144 -25.86 5.97 -5.00
CA PHE A 144 -25.15 7.24 -5.05
C PHE A 144 -24.86 7.75 -3.63
N CYS A 145 -23.66 8.30 -3.43
CA CYS A 145 -23.22 8.93 -2.20
C CYS A 145 -22.68 10.32 -2.51
N TYR A 146 -23.41 11.36 -2.08
CA TYR A 146 -23.01 12.74 -2.27
C TYR A 146 -22.46 13.31 -0.96
N LEU A 147 -21.18 13.68 -0.97
CA LEU A 147 -20.48 14.25 0.16
C LEU A 147 -20.46 15.77 0.02
N LEU A 148 -21.27 16.49 0.81
CA LEU A 148 -21.33 17.95 0.75
C LEU A 148 -20.30 18.55 1.70
N ALA A 149 -19.35 19.31 1.17
CA ALA A 149 -18.32 19.99 1.95
C ALA A 149 -18.09 21.43 1.45
N PRO A 150 -17.51 22.32 2.27
CA PRO A 150 -16.98 23.59 1.77
C PRO A 150 -15.98 23.39 0.62
N PRO A 151 -15.69 24.43 -0.19
CA PRO A 151 -14.70 24.34 -1.24
C PRO A 151 -13.37 23.78 -0.73
N LEU A 152 -12.72 22.92 -1.54
CA LEU A 152 -11.48 22.22 -1.17
C LEU A 152 -10.34 23.16 -0.74
N SER A 153 -10.39 24.44 -1.12
CA SER A 153 -9.42 25.47 -0.73
C SER A 153 -9.53 25.90 0.74
N VAL A 154 -10.68 25.69 1.39
CA VAL A 154 -10.96 26.10 2.78
C VAL A 154 -10.80 24.92 3.75
N LEU A 155 -10.77 23.69 3.24
CA LEU A 155 -10.65 22.48 4.05
C LEU A 155 -9.23 22.32 4.61
N THR A 156 -9.14 21.71 5.80
CA THR A 156 -7.86 21.28 6.34
C THR A 156 -7.24 20.19 5.45
N PRO A 157 -5.90 20.06 5.41
CA PRO A 157 -5.22 19.01 4.63
C PRO A 157 -5.75 17.61 4.98
N GLU A 158 -5.99 17.34 6.26
CA GLU A 158 -6.52 16.08 6.77
C GLU A 158 -7.94 15.79 6.24
N ALA A 159 -8.85 16.77 6.33
CA ALA A 159 -10.22 16.61 5.83
C ALA A 159 -10.25 16.41 4.31
N LYS A 160 -9.38 17.10 3.58
CA LYS A 160 -9.23 16.94 2.13
C LYS A 160 -8.74 15.53 1.78
N GLN A 161 -7.73 15.02 2.47
CA GLN A 161 -7.20 13.68 2.25
C GLN A 161 -8.25 12.60 2.57
N ARG A 162 -9.03 12.80 3.64
CA ARG A 162 -10.15 11.93 4.03
C ARG A 162 -11.24 11.86 2.97
N LEU A 163 -11.71 13.01 2.49
CA LEU A 163 -12.76 13.08 1.45
C LEU A 163 -12.28 12.49 0.12
N LYS A 164 -11.01 12.71 -0.23
CA LYS A 164 -10.42 12.10 -1.43
C LYS A 164 -10.27 10.59 -1.30
N ALA A 165 -9.88 10.09 -0.13
CA ALA A 165 -9.74 8.66 0.11
C ALA A 165 -11.09 7.94 -0.02
N ILE A 166 -12.18 8.47 0.54
CA ILE A 166 -13.50 7.82 0.43
C ILE A 166 -14.05 7.83 -1.01
N GLU A 167 -13.69 8.84 -1.81
CA GLU A 167 -14.01 8.93 -3.24
C GLU A 167 -13.21 7.92 -4.06
N GLU A 168 -11.89 7.79 -3.84
CA GLU A 168 -11.02 6.85 -4.55
C GLU A 168 -11.32 5.38 -4.18
N PHE A 169 -11.66 5.10 -2.92
CA PHE A 169 -11.95 3.75 -2.43
C PHE A 169 -13.45 3.42 -2.47
N SER A 170 -14.12 3.65 -3.61
CA SER A 170 -15.56 3.40 -3.80
C SER A 170 -15.94 1.96 -4.12
N ASP A 171 -14.97 1.09 -4.42
CA ASP A 171 -15.21 -0.29 -4.83
C ASP A 171 -15.65 -1.20 -3.69
N LEU A 172 -16.40 -2.26 -4.03
CA LEU A 172 -16.80 -3.29 -3.10
C LEU A 172 -15.57 -4.08 -2.62
N GLY A 173 -15.41 -4.24 -1.29
CA GLY A 173 -14.23 -4.87 -0.69
C GLY A 173 -13.14 -3.89 -0.27
N SER A 174 -13.29 -2.60 -0.55
CA SER A 174 -12.34 -1.54 -0.16
C SER A 174 -12.28 -1.24 1.35
N GLY A 175 -13.14 -1.85 2.18
CA GLY A 175 -13.23 -1.55 3.60
C GLY A 175 -11.92 -1.72 4.37
N PHE A 176 -11.09 -2.70 3.99
CA PHE A 176 -9.75 -2.86 4.57
C PHE A 176 -8.82 -1.70 4.20
N ASN A 177 -8.81 -1.28 2.93
CA ASN A 177 -7.99 -0.16 2.46
C ASN A 177 -8.42 1.17 3.09
N VAL A 178 -9.74 1.35 3.28
CA VAL A 178 -10.30 2.53 3.94
C VAL A 178 -9.91 2.56 5.43
N ALA A 179 -9.98 1.43 6.12
CA ALA A 179 -9.54 1.33 7.51
C ALA A 179 -8.02 1.58 7.66
N MET A 180 -7.22 1.05 6.72
CA MET A 180 -5.78 1.29 6.70
C MET A 180 -5.46 2.78 6.49
N ARG A 181 -6.18 3.45 5.57
CA ARG A 181 -6.03 4.90 5.37
C ARG A 181 -6.53 5.73 6.54
N ASP A 182 -7.58 5.32 7.23
CA ASP A 182 -8.03 6.01 8.45
C ASP A 182 -6.96 5.92 9.53
N LEU A 183 -6.31 4.77 9.67
CA LEU A 183 -5.19 4.54 10.59
C LEU A 183 -3.95 5.35 10.21
N ASP A 184 -3.64 5.48 8.91
CA ASP A 184 -2.57 6.37 8.43
C ASP A 184 -2.87 7.84 8.72
N ILE A 185 -4.09 8.30 8.42
CA ILE A 185 -4.51 9.70 8.57
C ILE A 185 -4.57 10.10 10.05
N ARG A 186 -5.09 9.23 10.92
CA ARG A 186 -5.10 9.46 12.38
C ARG A 186 -3.72 9.28 13.02
N GLY A 187 -2.79 8.64 12.32
CA GLY A 187 -1.53 8.16 12.84
C GLY A 187 -1.74 6.92 13.72
N ALA A 188 -1.04 5.82 13.41
CA ALA A 188 -1.04 4.55 14.15
C ALA A 188 -0.52 4.64 15.61
N GLY A 189 -0.36 5.85 16.15
CA GLY A 189 0.40 6.16 17.36
C GLY A 189 -0.28 5.86 18.69
N ASN A 190 -1.49 5.29 18.72
CA ASN A 190 -2.21 5.05 19.99
C ASN A 190 -2.38 3.58 20.37
N MET A 191 -1.92 2.62 19.56
CA MET A 191 -2.05 1.19 19.89
C MET A 191 -0.82 0.57 20.58
N LEU A 192 0.30 1.30 20.71
CA LEU A 192 1.56 0.72 21.21
C LEU A 192 2.32 1.56 22.28
N GLY A 193 1.74 2.64 22.81
CA GLY A 193 2.29 3.39 23.96
C GLY A 193 2.77 4.81 23.61
N GLY A 194 2.53 5.73 24.54
CA GLY A 194 2.47 7.18 24.31
C GLY A 194 3.79 7.96 24.16
N GLU A 195 4.93 7.33 23.86
CA GLU A 195 6.23 8.04 23.87
C GLU A 195 6.97 8.13 22.51
N GLN A 196 6.43 7.60 21.41
CA GLN A 196 7.11 7.65 20.09
C GLN A 196 6.23 8.11 18.93
N SER A 197 5.28 9.01 19.17
CA SER A 197 4.40 9.55 18.12
C SER A 197 5.12 10.39 17.05
N GLY A 198 6.26 11.01 17.39
CA GLY A 198 7.01 11.86 16.46
C GLY A 198 7.86 11.10 15.43
N PHE A 199 8.34 9.90 15.77
CA PHE A 199 9.36 9.21 14.97
C PHE A 199 8.78 8.50 13.73
N ILE A 200 7.53 8.04 13.80
CA ILE A 200 6.85 7.31 12.72
C ILE A 200 6.37 8.27 11.61
N SER A 201 5.96 9.49 11.97
CA SER A 201 5.53 10.52 11.02
C SER A 201 6.61 10.93 10.02
N GLU A 202 7.89 10.91 10.42
CA GLU A 202 8.99 11.40 9.59
C GLU A 202 9.60 10.33 8.67
N ILE A 203 9.51 9.05 9.06
CA ILE A 203 10.21 7.94 8.41
C ILE A 203 9.31 7.20 7.40
N GLY A 204 7.98 7.26 7.58
CA GLY A 204 7.03 6.53 6.75
C GLY A 204 6.89 5.06 7.14
N TYR A 205 5.68 4.52 6.97
CA TYR A 205 5.28 3.18 7.43
C TYR A 205 6.11 2.04 6.79
N GLU A 206 6.44 2.16 5.50
CA GLU A 206 7.25 1.17 4.78
C GLU A 206 8.65 1.05 5.39
N MET A 207 9.30 2.17 5.69
CA MET A 207 10.64 2.17 6.28
C MET A 207 10.61 1.71 7.76
N PHE A 208 9.54 2.03 8.50
CA PHE A 208 9.36 1.49 9.85
C PHE A 208 9.21 -0.03 9.84
N HIS A 209 8.41 -0.61 8.93
CA HIS A 209 8.31 -2.07 8.79
C HIS A 209 9.63 -2.69 8.38
N LYS A 210 10.37 -2.05 7.46
CA LYS A 210 11.71 -2.52 7.08
C LYS A 210 12.66 -2.56 8.27
N ILE A 211 12.73 -1.49 9.07
CA ILE A 211 13.56 -1.45 10.29
C ILE A 211 13.10 -2.49 11.32
N LEU A 212 11.78 -2.67 11.47
CA LEU A 212 11.21 -3.63 12.41
C LEU A 212 11.51 -5.08 11.99
N ASP A 213 11.36 -5.39 10.70
CA ASP A 213 11.67 -6.71 10.14
C ASP A 213 13.18 -7.00 10.21
N GLU A 214 14.01 -6.00 9.93
CA GLU A 214 15.47 -6.09 10.12
C GLU A 214 15.81 -6.36 11.60
N ALA A 215 15.22 -5.64 12.55
CA ALA A 215 15.44 -5.84 13.98
C ALA A 215 14.91 -7.21 14.48
N ILE A 216 13.78 -7.68 13.96
CA ILE A 216 13.22 -9.00 14.29
C ILE A 216 14.10 -10.13 13.76
N GLN A 217 14.64 -10.00 12.54
CA GLN A 217 15.59 -10.96 11.98
C GLN A 217 16.91 -10.95 12.76
N GLU A 218 17.42 -9.77 13.11
CA GLU A 218 18.63 -9.64 13.92
C GLU A 218 18.46 -10.31 15.30
N LEU A 219 17.31 -10.12 15.96
CA LEU A 219 16.96 -10.79 17.23
C LEU A 219 16.80 -12.31 17.08
N LYS A 220 16.29 -12.79 15.94
CA LYS A 220 16.25 -14.24 15.63
C LYS A 220 17.65 -14.81 15.49
N ASP A 221 18.59 -14.04 14.92
CA ASP A 221 19.97 -14.44 14.71
C ASP A 221 20.88 -14.28 15.94
N THR A 222 20.55 -13.42 16.90
CA THR A 222 21.36 -13.21 18.12
C THR A 222 20.86 -14.00 19.33
N ASP A 223 19.64 -13.75 19.81
CA ASP A 223 19.20 -14.13 21.16
C ASP A 223 18.31 -15.40 21.21
N PHE A 224 17.73 -15.83 20.08
CA PHE A 224 16.79 -16.96 20.01
C PHE A 224 17.20 -18.10 19.06
N LYS A 225 18.50 -18.24 18.78
CA LYS A 225 19.07 -19.29 17.91
C LYS A 225 18.63 -20.72 18.24
N ASP A 226 18.37 -21.03 19.51
CA ASP A 226 18.00 -22.38 19.94
C ASP A 226 16.52 -22.74 19.68
N ILE A 227 15.65 -21.76 19.44
CA ILE A 227 14.19 -21.98 19.25
C ILE A 227 13.83 -22.18 17.77
N PHE A 228 14.65 -21.68 16.83
CA PHE A 228 14.38 -21.69 15.39
C PHE A 228 15.31 -22.62 14.57
N LYS A 229 15.79 -23.71 15.16
CA LYS A 229 16.70 -24.71 14.56
C LYS A 229 16.18 -25.48 13.32
N GLY A 230 15.11 -25.03 12.66
CA GLY A 230 14.44 -25.76 11.59
C GLY A 230 14.27 -25.02 10.26
N GLU A 231 14.56 -23.72 10.18
CA GLU A 231 14.39 -22.94 8.94
C GLU A 231 15.74 -22.36 8.49
N GLU A 232 16.66 -23.23 8.06
CA GLU A 232 17.90 -22.80 7.40
C GLU A 232 17.61 -22.31 5.97
N LYS A 233 17.11 -21.08 5.83
CA LYS A 233 17.47 -20.25 4.67
C LYS A 233 18.47 -19.22 5.17
N SER A 234 19.75 -19.56 5.01
CA SER A 234 20.88 -18.73 5.41
C SER A 234 20.99 -17.47 4.55
N VAL A 235 20.22 -16.44 4.89
CA VAL A 235 20.37 -15.10 4.31
C VAL A 235 21.48 -14.39 5.09
N PHE A 236 22.72 -14.50 4.60
CA PHE A 236 23.89 -13.92 5.27
C PHE A 236 24.02 -12.40 5.12
N VAL A 237 23.35 -11.82 4.11
CA VAL A 237 23.36 -10.38 3.81
C VAL A 237 21.97 -9.93 3.37
N HIS A 238 21.39 -8.98 4.10
CA HIS A 238 20.06 -8.45 3.81
C HIS A 238 20.05 -7.49 2.63
N ASP A 239 21.10 -6.68 2.45
CA ASP A 239 21.19 -5.78 1.31
C ASP A 239 22.61 -5.61 0.75
N CYS A 240 22.70 -5.38 -0.56
CA CYS A 240 23.96 -5.18 -1.25
C CYS A 240 23.93 -3.87 -2.04
N GLN A 241 24.77 -2.91 -1.64
CA GLN A 241 24.94 -1.65 -2.37
C GLN A 241 25.79 -1.86 -3.63
N ILE A 242 25.35 -1.38 -4.78
CA ILE A 242 26.13 -1.41 -6.04
C ILE A 242 26.52 0.02 -6.43
N ASP A 243 27.81 0.32 -6.43
CA ASP A 243 28.37 1.57 -6.94
C ASP A 243 29.04 1.32 -8.29
N THR A 244 28.52 1.95 -9.35
CA THR A 244 29.05 1.79 -10.72
C THR A 244 29.28 3.14 -11.40
N ASP A 245 30.17 3.19 -12.39
CA ASP A 245 30.37 4.33 -13.30
C ASP A 245 29.63 4.17 -14.64
N LEU A 246 28.81 3.13 -14.78
CA LEU A 246 27.97 2.86 -15.95
C LEU A 246 26.66 3.64 -15.93
N GLU A 247 26.11 3.94 -17.11
CA GLU A 247 24.81 4.59 -17.29
C GLU A 247 23.67 3.61 -17.06
N ILE A 248 23.34 3.41 -15.77
CA ILE A 248 22.30 2.48 -15.34
C ILE A 248 21.07 3.28 -14.88
N LEU A 249 20.20 3.62 -15.84
CA LEU A 249 19.01 4.43 -15.58
C LEU A 249 17.91 4.17 -16.61
N ILE A 250 16.70 4.60 -16.28
CA ILE A 250 15.56 4.67 -17.21
C ILE A 250 15.61 6.03 -17.95
N PRO A 251 15.87 6.03 -19.27
CA PRO A 251 15.97 7.26 -20.05
C PRO A 251 14.65 8.05 -20.07
N SER A 252 14.72 9.38 -20.06
CA SER A 252 13.53 10.25 -20.07
C SER A 252 12.76 10.23 -21.39
N ASP A 253 13.42 9.87 -22.47
CA ASP A 253 12.86 9.65 -23.80
C ASP A 253 12.13 8.30 -23.91
N TYR A 254 12.54 7.30 -23.13
CA TYR A 254 11.82 6.02 -23.05
C TYR A 254 10.56 6.12 -22.17
N ILE A 255 10.67 6.73 -20.98
CA ILE A 255 9.53 6.99 -20.10
C ILE A 255 9.51 8.47 -19.73
N THR A 256 8.62 9.22 -20.39
CA THR A 256 8.50 10.68 -20.27
C THR A 256 7.83 11.13 -18.97
N ASN A 257 6.88 10.34 -18.45
CA ASN A 257 6.19 10.65 -17.20
C ASN A 257 7.09 10.32 -15.99
N ILE A 258 7.40 11.34 -15.19
CA ILE A 258 8.28 11.22 -14.01
C ILE A 258 7.66 10.31 -12.95
N THR A 259 6.37 10.42 -12.68
CA THR A 259 5.66 9.61 -11.68
C THR A 259 5.67 8.13 -12.07
N GLU A 260 5.38 7.85 -13.35
CA GLU A 260 5.41 6.48 -13.89
C GLU A 260 6.81 5.87 -13.79
N ARG A 261 7.83 6.66 -14.12
CA ARG A 261 9.24 6.23 -14.03
C ARG A 261 9.66 5.92 -12.59
N LEU A 262 9.23 6.74 -11.62
CA LEU A 262 9.49 6.48 -10.19
C LEU A 262 8.78 5.23 -9.69
N ASN A 263 7.55 4.99 -10.14
CA ASN A 263 6.83 3.75 -9.82
C ASN A 263 7.55 2.53 -10.40
N ILE A 264 8.04 2.61 -11.64
CA ILE A 264 8.80 1.53 -12.27
C ILE A 264 10.09 1.26 -11.49
N TYR A 265 10.82 2.28 -11.03
CA TYR A 265 11.99 2.04 -10.16
C TYR A 265 11.65 1.30 -8.86
N LYS A 266 10.50 1.60 -8.23
CA LYS A 266 10.03 0.87 -7.05
C LYS A 266 9.66 -0.58 -7.38
N GLU A 267 8.84 -0.78 -8.41
CA GLU A 267 8.39 -2.12 -8.85
C GLU A 267 9.58 -3.01 -9.23
N ILE A 268 10.61 -2.43 -9.83
CA ILE A 268 11.86 -3.10 -10.18
C ILE A 268 12.66 -3.51 -8.92
N ASP A 269 12.66 -2.67 -7.87
CA ASP A 269 13.38 -2.94 -6.63
C ASP A 269 12.77 -4.11 -5.84
N ASP A 270 11.45 -4.24 -5.90
CA ASP A 270 10.65 -5.28 -5.24
C ASP A 270 10.72 -6.66 -5.94
N LEU A 271 11.43 -6.77 -7.07
CA LEU A 271 11.61 -8.06 -7.75
C LEU A 271 12.53 -8.98 -6.94
N GLU A 272 12.12 -10.23 -6.78
CA GLU A 272 12.84 -11.22 -5.95
C GLU A 272 13.44 -12.37 -6.77
N ASN A 273 13.01 -12.58 -8.01
CA ASN A 273 13.46 -13.72 -8.83
C ASN A 273 13.55 -13.44 -10.34
N GLU A 274 14.33 -14.28 -11.03
CA GLU A 274 14.57 -14.14 -12.48
C GLU A 274 13.28 -14.30 -13.32
N THR A 275 12.32 -15.12 -12.87
CA THR A 275 11.04 -15.33 -13.57
C THR A 275 10.18 -14.07 -13.57
N GLN A 276 10.09 -13.39 -12.42
CA GLN A 276 9.41 -12.11 -12.28
C GLN A 276 10.11 -11.06 -13.15
N LEU A 277 11.43 -10.98 -13.11
CA LEU A 277 12.21 -10.04 -13.93
C LEU A 277 11.97 -10.24 -15.43
N ALA A 278 11.98 -11.48 -15.91
CA ALA A 278 11.73 -11.79 -17.32
C ALA A 278 10.30 -11.41 -17.75
N THR A 279 9.32 -11.67 -16.87
CA THR A 279 7.91 -11.28 -17.09
C THR A 279 7.78 -9.77 -17.12
N TYR A 280 8.45 -9.08 -16.19
CA TYR A 280 8.43 -7.63 -16.08
C TYR A 280 9.07 -6.95 -17.30
N LEU A 281 10.20 -7.47 -17.78
CA LEU A 281 10.83 -7.02 -19.03
C LEU A 281 9.91 -7.16 -20.24
N LYS A 282 9.16 -8.28 -20.33
CA LYS A 282 8.18 -8.47 -21.40
C LYS A 282 7.06 -7.44 -21.33
N ASN A 283 6.56 -7.15 -20.13
CA ASN A 283 5.51 -6.16 -19.92
C ASN A 283 6.00 -4.73 -20.20
N LEU A 284 7.22 -4.39 -19.82
CA LEU A 284 7.84 -3.11 -20.16
C LEU A 284 7.95 -2.96 -21.68
N LYS A 285 8.38 -4.02 -22.38
CA LYS A 285 8.49 -4.00 -23.84
C LYS A 285 7.13 -3.84 -24.53
N ASP A 286 6.10 -4.47 -24.00
CA ASP A 286 4.74 -4.38 -24.54
C ASP A 286 4.14 -2.98 -24.34
N ARG A 287 4.41 -2.35 -23.19
CA ARG A 287 3.87 -1.03 -22.82
C ARG A 287 4.62 0.14 -23.46
N PHE A 288 5.95 0.06 -23.55
CA PHE A 288 6.81 1.20 -23.91
C PHE A 288 7.65 0.96 -25.17
N GLY A 289 7.59 -0.23 -25.77
CA GLY A 289 8.33 -0.57 -26.99
C GLY A 289 9.72 -1.16 -26.72
N PRO A 290 10.69 -1.04 -27.64
CA PRO A 290 12.00 -1.67 -27.47
C PRO A 290 12.74 -1.10 -26.25
N VAL A 291 13.15 -1.99 -25.34
CA VAL A 291 13.85 -1.64 -24.09
C VAL A 291 15.26 -1.12 -24.40
N PRO A 292 15.64 0.10 -23.97
CA PRO A 292 16.97 0.67 -24.16
C PRO A 292 18.08 -0.15 -23.47
N GLU A 293 19.33 0.04 -23.90
CA GLU A 293 20.48 -0.69 -23.37
C GLU A 293 20.71 -0.37 -21.88
N GLU A 294 20.52 0.90 -21.50
CA GLU A 294 20.64 1.42 -20.13
C GLU A 294 19.65 0.73 -19.17
N VAL A 295 18.45 0.44 -19.66
CA VAL A 295 17.41 -0.29 -18.91
C VAL A 295 17.76 -1.77 -18.79
N ASN A 296 18.34 -2.38 -19.83
CA ASN A 296 18.82 -3.77 -19.76
C ASN A 296 20.00 -3.92 -18.77
N GLU A 297 20.90 -2.95 -18.72
CA GLU A 297 21.97 -2.89 -17.72
C GLU A 297 21.41 -2.69 -16.30
N LEU A 298 20.33 -1.91 -16.14
CA LEU A 298 19.61 -1.79 -14.85
C LEU A 298 19.04 -3.11 -14.38
N MET A 299 18.39 -3.87 -15.27
CA MET A 299 17.90 -5.21 -14.93
C MET A 299 19.05 -6.17 -14.60
N SER A 300 20.16 -6.06 -15.32
CA SER A 300 21.37 -6.84 -15.05
C SER A 300 21.96 -6.51 -13.67
N ALA A 301 21.89 -5.25 -13.23
CA ALA A 301 22.40 -4.83 -11.93
C ALA A 301 21.62 -5.47 -10.77
N ILE A 302 20.32 -5.70 -10.94
CA ILE A 302 19.47 -6.37 -9.95
C ILE A 302 19.83 -7.86 -9.85
N GLN A 303 20.04 -8.53 -10.98
CA GLN A 303 20.53 -9.90 -10.99
C GLN A 303 21.90 -10.01 -10.28
N LEU A 304 22.78 -9.02 -10.53
CA LEU A 304 24.07 -8.96 -9.86
C LEU A 304 23.90 -8.78 -8.35
N ARG A 305 22.94 -7.94 -7.93
CA ARG A 305 22.59 -7.72 -6.51
C ARG A 305 22.14 -9.01 -5.83
N TRP A 306 21.27 -9.81 -6.46
CA TRP A 306 20.82 -11.08 -5.87
C TRP A 306 21.98 -12.06 -5.68
N LYS A 307 22.81 -12.23 -6.72
CA LYS A 307 24.01 -13.09 -6.64
C LYS A 307 25.02 -12.59 -5.62
N ALA A 308 25.14 -11.27 -5.48
CA ALA A 308 25.99 -10.65 -4.48
C ALA A 308 25.57 -10.98 -3.05
N LYS A 309 24.26 -10.92 -2.76
CA LYS A 309 23.69 -11.30 -1.46
C LYS A 309 23.95 -12.78 -1.16
N GLU A 310 23.79 -13.65 -2.15
CA GLU A 310 24.08 -15.09 -2.01
C GLU A 310 25.56 -15.37 -1.71
N LEU A 311 26.46 -14.60 -2.32
CA LEU A 311 27.91 -14.69 -2.09
C LEU A 311 28.39 -13.93 -0.83
N GLY A 312 27.49 -13.28 -0.10
CA GLY A 312 27.80 -12.57 1.15
C GLY A 312 28.48 -11.20 0.99
N PHE A 313 28.29 -10.53 -0.15
CA PHE A 313 28.78 -9.17 -0.36
C PHE A 313 27.77 -8.13 0.13
N GLU A 314 28.19 -7.24 1.05
CA GLU A 314 27.41 -6.05 1.48
C GLU A 314 27.51 -4.90 0.47
N LYS A 315 28.62 -4.84 -0.27
CA LYS A 315 28.86 -3.76 -1.23
C LYS A 315 29.69 -4.22 -2.41
N ILE A 316 29.29 -3.79 -3.59
CA ILE A 316 30.01 -3.99 -4.85
C ILE A 316 30.34 -2.65 -5.47
N ILE A 317 31.57 -2.51 -5.93
CA ILE A 317 32.03 -1.35 -6.70
C ILE A 317 32.49 -1.85 -8.06
N LEU A 318 31.85 -1.42 -9.14
CA LEU A 318 32.28 -1.69 -10.51
C LEU A 318 32.72 -0.36 -11.14
N LYS A 319 34.03 -0.08 -11.15
CA LYS A 319 34.58 1.17 -11.70
C LYS A 319 35.90 0.95 -12.41
N GLY A 320 36.11 1.66 -13.52
CA GLY A 320 37.40 1.64 -14.24
C GLY A 320 37.86 0.24 -14.68
N GLY A 321 36.92 -0.67 -14.97
CA GLY A 321 37.24 -2.04 -15.38
C GLY A 321 37.56 -3.01 -14.24
N ILE A 322 37.30 -2.61 -12.99
CA ILE A 322 37.55 -3.41 -11.79
C ILE A 322 36.24 -3.59 -11.02
N LEU A 323 35.90 -4.83 -10.72
CA LEU A 323 34.81 -5.18 -9.81
C LEU A 323 35.39 -5.47 -8.44
N LYS A 324 34.92 -4.79 -7.41
CA LYS A 324 35.36 -4.99 -6.04
C LYS A 324 34.17 -5.30 -5.14
N GLY A 325 34.12 -6.51 -4.60
CA GLY A 325 33.15 -6.92 -3.59
C GLY A 325 33.73 -6.73 -2.18
N TYR A 326 32.92 -6.20 -1.27
CA TYR A 326 33.20 -6.07 0.16
C TYR A 326 32.27 -7.02 0.91
N PHE A 327 32.85 -7.85 1.76
CA PHE A 327 32.11 -8.79 2.59
C PHE A 327 31.54 -8.10 3.83
N VAL A 328 30.72 -8.87 4.54
CA VAL A 328 30.13 -8.49 5.83
C VAL A 328 31.15 -7.89 6.77
N SER A 329 30.88 -6.68 7.27
CA SER A 329 31.84 -5.95 8.11
C SER A 329 31.97 -6.56 9.52
N ASN A 330 31.01 -7.38 9.95
CA ASN A 330 30.99 -8.06 11.25
C ASN A 330 31.83 -9.36 11.22
N PRO A 331 32.99 -9.42 11.90
CA PRO A 331 33.86 -10.60 11.93
C PRO A 331 33.24 -11.83 12.61
N GLU A 332 32.21 -11.64 13.45
CA GLU A 332 31.48 -12.71 14.14
C GLU A 332 30.33 -13.28 13.31
N SER A 333 30.10 -12.76 12.10
CA SER A 333 29.02 -13.24 11.21
C SER A 333 29.15 -14.73 10.93
N SER A 334 28.01 -15.43 10.94
CA SER A 334 27.89 -16.84 10.54
C SER A 334 28.40 -17.09 9.12
N PHE A 335 28.48 -16.04 8.29
CA PHE A 335 29.06 -16.08 6.95
C PHE A 335 30.51 -16.58 6.94
N TYR A 336 31.38 -16.08 7.83
CA TYR A 336 32.79 -16.49 7.87
C TYR A 336 33.00 -17.95 8.30
N ARG A 337 31.99 -18.57 8.92
CA ARG A 337 31.96 -19.99 9.29
C ARG A 337 31.22 -20.85 8.26
N SER A 338 30.70 -20.25 7.20
CA SER A 338 29.92 -20.94 6.17
C SER A 338 30.80 -21.69 5.15
N SER A 339 30.22 -22.71 4.52
CA SER A 339 30.85 -23.40 3.38
C SER A 339 31.07 -22.47 2.19
N VAL A 340 30.16 -21.52 1.97
CA VAL A 340 30.23 -20.51 0.90
C VAL A 340 31.52 -19.70 0.99
N PHE A 341 31.88 -19.24 2.19
CA PHE A 341 33.12 -18.49 2.38
C PHE A 341 34.36 -19.35 2.12
N SER A 342 34.38 -20.59 2.64
CA SER A 342 35.51 -21.51 2.45
C SER A 342 35.76 -21.83 0.97
N GLU A 343 34.70 -22.00 0.19
CA GLU A 343 34.77 -22.27 -1.24
C GLU A 343 35.17 -21.04 -2.06
N LEU A 344 34.69 -19.86 -1.68
CA LEU A 344 35.15 -18.58 -2.25
C LEU A 344 36.67 -18.43 -2.09
N ILE A 345 37.21 -18.71 -0.91
CA ILE A 345 38.67 -18.69 -0.68
C ILE A 345 39.37 -19.73 -1.57
N GLY A 346 38.83 -20.94 -1.69
CA GLY A 346 39.37 -21.98 -2.58
C GLY A 346 39.39 -21.56 -4.05
N TYR A 347 38.36 -20.86 -4.53
CA TYR A 347 38.29 -20.33 -5.89
C TYR A 347 39.33 -19.25 -6.16
N ILE A 348 39.53 -18.34 -5.20
CA ILE A 348 40.56 -17.28 -5.28
C ILE A 348 41.95 -17.89 -5.40
N GLN A 349 42.25 -18.92 -4.59
CA GLN A 349 43.53 -19.62 -4.64
C GLN A 349 43.80 -20.32 -5.98
N LYS A 350 42.76 -20.81 -6.67
CA LYS A 350 42.87 -21.40 -8.01
C LYS A 350 43.06 -20.37 -9.13
N ASN A 351 42.69 -19.10 -8.91
CA ASN A 351 42.71 -18.04 -9.92
C ASN A 351 43.48 -16.77 -9.50
N PRO A 352 44.76 -16.87 -9.08
CA PRO A 352 45.50 -15.75 -8.47
C PRO A 352 45.85 -14.61 -9.44
N GLN A 353 45.79 -14.85 -10.76
CA GLN A 353 46.15 -13.85 -11.78
C GLN A 353 45.06 -12.80 -12.01
N ARG A 354 43.79 -13.13 -11.75
CA ARG A 354 42.63 -12.26 -12.03
C ARG A 354 41.95 -11.72 -10.77
N ILE A 355 42.18 -12.36 -9.63
CA ILE A 355 41.48 -12.10 -8.38
C ILE A 355 42.48 -11.72 -7.31
N LYS A 356 42.24 -10.59 -6.65
CA LYS A 356 43.05 -10.13 -5.51
C LYS A 356 42.17 -9.99 -4.29
N MET A 357 42.59 -10.60 -3.20
CA MET A 357 41.97 -10.46 -1.90
C MET A 357 42.75 -9.45 -1.06
N SER A 358 42.05 -8.56 -0.38
CA SER A 358 42.66 -7.54 0.47
C SER A 358 41.77 -7.27 1.67
N GLU A 359 42.40 -7.17 2.84
CA GLU A 359 41.76 -6.75 4.08
C GLU A 359 42.28 -5.36 4.49
N LYS A 360 41.36 -4.44 4.79
CA LYS A 360 41.70 -3.12 5.36
C LYS A 360 40.65 -2.76 6.40
N ASN A 361 41.08 -2.34 7.59
CA ASN A 361 40.20 -1.92 8.70
C ASN A 361 39.11 -2.96 9.05
N ASN A 362 39.48 -4.23 9.19
CA ASN A 362 38.57 -5.37 9.42
C ASN A 362 37.49 -5.57 8.34
N LYS A 363 37.63 -4.94 7.16
CA LYS A 363 36.77 -5.19 6.00
C LYS A 363 37.52 -6.01 4.97
N LEU A 364 37.02 -7.22 4.76
CA LEU A 364 37.51 -8.13 3.75
C LEU A 364 36.93 -7.75 2.38
N SER A 365 37.78 -7.69 1.36
CA SER A 365 37.37 -7.36 -0.01
C SER A 365 38.05 -8.22 -1.06
N ILE A 366 37.36 -8.47 -2.15
CA ILE A 366 37.87 -9.16 -3.33
C ILE A 366 37.76 -8.22 -4.52
N SER A 367 38.82 -8.14 -5.33
CA SER A 367 38.85 -7.37 -6.56
C SER A 367 39.10 -8.28 -7.76
N PHE A 368 38.25 -8.18 -8.77
CA PHE A 368 38.36 -8.84 -10.07
C PHE A 368 38.76 -7.80 -11.12
N SER A 369 39.81 -8.09 -11.88
CA SER A 369 40.30 -7.18 -12.92
C SER A 369 39.73 -7.53 -14.30
N GLY A 370 39.44 -6.53 -15.13
CA GLY A 370 39.01 -6.72 -16.52
C GLY A 370 37.50 -6.84 -16.71
N ILE A 371 36.71 -6.39 -15.74
CA ILE A 371 35.24 -6.41 -15.79
C ILE A 371 34.75 -5.01 -16.14
N ARG A 372 34.17 -4.85 -17.32
CA ARG A 372 33.71 -3.54 -17.84
C ARG A 372 32.19 -3.39 -17.88
N THR A 373 31.45 -4.48 -17.82
CA THR A 373 29.98 -4.47 -17.89
C THR A 373 29.36 -5.27 -16.75
N VAL A 374 28.09 -4.97 -16.42
CA VAL A 374 27.37 -5.70 -15.38
C VAL A 374 27.13 -7.15 -15.81
N ALA A 375 26.89 -7.39 -17.10
CA ALA A 375 26.78 -8.75 -17.65
C ALA A 375 28.03 -9.62 -17.38
N GLN A 376 29.24 -9.04 -17.52
CA GLN A 376 30.49 -9.74 -17.20
C GLN A 376 30.62 -10.05 -15.71
N ALA A 377 30.23 -9.10 -14.84
CA ALA A 377 30.19 -9.32 -13.40
C ALA A 377 29.21 -10.45 -13.03
N ASN A 378 28.02 -10.44 -13.63
CA ASN A 378 26.99 -11.47 -13.46
C ASN A 378 27.47 -12.87 -13.84
N LYS A 379 28.25 -12.99 -14.92
CA LYS A 379 28.82 -14.26 -15.37
C LYS A 379 29.81 -14.81 -14.35
N ILE A 380 30.71 -13.97 -13.85
CA ILE A 380 31.71 -14.37 -12.86
C ILE A 380 31.03 -14.79 -11.55
N PHE A 381 30.01 -14.06 -11.12
CA PHE A 381 29.28 -14.41 -9.91
C PHE A 381 28.45 -15.69 -10.07
N ALA A 382 27.88 -15.93 -11.26
CA ALA A 382 27.20 -17.19 -11.56
C ALA A 382 28.19 -18.37 -11.57
N GLU A 383 29.39 -18.21 -12.14
CA GLU A 383 30.44 -19.23 -12.09
C GLU A 383 30.88 -19.53 -10.65
N LEU A 384 30.97 -18.52 -9.79
CA LEU A 384 31.26 -18.68 -8.36
C LEU A 384 30.16 -19.47 -7.65
N ILE A 385 28.89 -19.09 -7.85
CA ILE A 385 27.74 -19.76 -7.24
C ILE A 385 27.64 -21.22 -7.70
N GLN A 386 27.83 -21.50 -9.00
CA GLN A 386 27.79 -22.88 -9.51
C GLN A 386 28.85 -23.76 -8.87
N GLN A 387 30.07 -23.25 -8.65
CA GLN A 387 31.10 -24.02 -7.96
C GLN A 387 30.81 -24.24 -6.47
N VAL A 388 30.12 -23.29 -5.83
CA VAL A 388 29.66 -23.42 -4.44
C VAL A 388 28.53 -24.45 -4.31
N VAL A 389 27.62 -24.52 -5.30
CA VAL A 389 26.49 -25.46 -5.29
C VAL A 389 26.92 -26.89 -5.63
N HIS A 390 27.86 -27.09 -6.57
CA HIS A 390 28.27 -28.44 -7.00
C HIS A 390 29.00 -29.26 -5.93
N VAL A 391 29.60 -28.61 -4.93
CA VAL A 391 30.29 -29.28 -3.82
C VAL A 391 29.30 -29.72 -2.73
N LYS A 392 28.19 -29.01 -2.53
CA LYS A 392 27.11 -29.44 -1.62
C LYS A 392 26.50 -30.80 -2.04
N GLU A 393 26.40 -31.07 -3.34
CA GLU A 393 25.89 -32.36 -3.87
C GLU A 393 26.89 -33.51 -3.82
N THR A 394 28.20 -33.23 -3.67
CA THR A 394 29.24 -34.28 -3.53
C THR A 394 29.65 -34.53 -2.08
N ALA A 395 29.26 -33.66 -1.15
CA ALA A 395 29.50 -33.80 0.29
C ALA A 395 28.26 -34.27 1.09
N SER A 396 27.10 -34.41 0.42
CA SER A 396 25.92 -35.14 0.93
C SER A 396 25.94 -36.57 0.41
#